data_AF-A0A8J3WKU1-F1
#
_entry.id   AF-A0A8J3WKU1-F1
#
_cell.length_a   1.000
_cell.length_b   1.000
_cell.length_c   1.000
_cell.angle_alpha   90.00
_cell.angle_beta   90.00
_cell.angle_gamma   90.00
#
_symmetry.space_group_name_H-M   'P 1'
#
loop_
_entity.id
_entity.type
_entity.pdbx_description
1 polymer ?
#
loop_
_entity_poly.entity_id
_entity_poly.type
_entity_poly.pdbx_seq_one_letter_code
_entity_poly.pdbx_strand_id
1 'polypeptide(L)'
;MADYDFPTDLIALQHAYWQADAEVQRVTDALPPSTDILGGSVSDEQWSELARVRTARMEALEALDRHSWWSEVGDRYAARQSLRKAAREALAGAAS
;
A
#
# COMPACT_ATOMS: atom_id res chain seq x y z
N MET A 1 -18.79 10.11 11.70
CA MET A 1 -17.66 9.18 11.53
C MET A 1 -17.46 8.50 12.85
N ALA A 2 -17.23 7.19 12.90
CA ALA A 2 -16.82 6.55 14.14
C ALA A 2 -15.38 6.97 14.45
N ASP A 3 -15.16 7.47 15.66
CA ASP A 3 -13.84 7.77 16.19
C ASP A 3 -13.24 6.46 16.68
N TYR A 4 -12.36 5.88 15.86
CA TYR A 4 -11.60 4.68 16.21
C TYR A 4 -10.27 5.10 16.78
N ASP A 5 -9.86 4.45 17.87
CA ASP A 5 -8.50 4.56 18.40
C ASP A 5 -7.64 3.50 17.70
N PHE A 6 -6.80 3.95 16.75
CA PHE A 6 -5.97 3.06 15.95
C PHE A 6 -4.59 2.87 16.61
N PRO A 7 -4.14 1.62 16.76
CA PRO A 7 -2.77 1.34 17.16
C PRO A 7 -1.74 2.00 16.22
N THR A 8 -0.65 2.51 16.77
CA THR A 8 0.41 3.20 16.00
C THR A 8 1.05 2.29 14.95
N ASP A 9 1.20 1.01 15.25
CA ASP A 9 1.71 -0.01 14.31
C ASP A 9 0.73 -0.25 13.16
N LEU A 10 -0.58 -0.26 13.40
CA LEU A 10 -1.59 -0.33 12.34
C LEU A 10 -1.54 0.91 11.42
N ILE A 11 -1.32 2.10 11.97
CA ILE A 11 -1.08 3.32 11.18
C ILE A 11 0.19 3.18 10.34
N ALA A 12 1.27 2.68 10.93
CA ALA A 12 2.54 2.45 10.23
C ALA A 12 2.39 1.43 9.08
N LEU A 13 1.60 0.36 9.28
CA LEU A 13 1.29 -0.62 8.22
C LEU A 13 0.51 0.02 7.06
N GLN A 14 -0.40 0.95 7.35
CA GLN A 14 -1.10 1.71 6.30
C GLN A 14 -0.14 2.58 5.48
N HIS A 15 0.87 3.19 6.12
CA HIS A 15 1.93 3.93 5.41
C HIS A 15 2.82 3.01 4.59
N ALA A 16 3.26 1.88 5.16
CA ALA A 16 4.09 0.91 4.47
C ALA A 16 3.39 0.38 3.20
N TYR A 17 2.09 0.09 3.30
CA TYR A 17 1.28 -0.27 2.13
C TYR A 17 1.27 0.84 1.06
N TRP A 18 1.06 2.10 1.44
CA TRP A 18 1.08 3.21 0.46
C TRP A 18 2.44 3.43 -0.17
N GLN A 19 3.54 3.25 0.58
CA GLN A 19 4.88 3.33 0.03
C GLN A 19 5.13 2.22 -1.00
N ALA A 20 4.74 0.98 -0.68
CA ALA A 20 4.87 -0.14 -1.61
C ALA A 20 3.96 0.00 -2.85
N ASP A 21 2.72 0.51 -2.67
CA ASP A 21 1.80 0.79 -3.78
C ASP A 21 2.33 1.90 -4.71
N ALA A 22 2.89 2.98 -4.14
CA ALA A 22 3.52 4.05 -4.90
C ALA A 22 4.75 3.54 -5.67
N GLU A 23 5.53 2.63 -5.09
CA GLU A 23 6.68 2.03 -5.76
C GLU A 23 6.26 1.13 -6.92
N VAL A 24 5.20 0.33 -6.77
CA VAL A 24 4.61 -0.43 -7.88
C VAL A 24 4.16 0.51 -9.01
N GLN A 25 3.53 1.63 -8.67
CA GLN A 25 3.10 2.61 -9.66
C GLN A 25 4.31 3.20 -10.39
N ARG A 26 5.35 3.61 -9.66
CA ARG A 26 6.59 4.16 -10.23
C ARG A 26 7.25 3.19 -11.21
N VAL A 27 7.37 1.91 -10.85
CA VAL A 27 7.96 0.88 -11.73
C VAL A 27 7.07 0.64 -12.95
N THR A 28 5.75 0.61 -12.76
CA THR A 28 4.79 0.41 -13.85
C THR A 28 4.80 1.57 -14.84
N ASP A 29 4.89 2.81 -14.37
CA ASP A 29 4.97 4.02 -15.20
C ASP A 29 6.27 4.10 -16.02
N ALA A 30 7.32 3.41 -15.57
CA ALA A 30 8.59 3.31 -16.29
C ALA A 30 8.59 2.20 -17.36
N LEU A 31 7.54 1.38 -17.44
CA LEU A 31 7.44 0.35 -18.46
C LEU A 31 7.11 0.96 -19.83
N PRO A 32 7.53 0.31 -20.93
CA PRO A 32 7.08 0.66 -22.26
C PRO A 32 5.55 0.62 -22.39
N PRO A 33 4.98 1.32 -23.38
CA PRO A 33 3.57 1.18 -23.74
C PRO A 33 3.18 -0.28 -23.99
N SER A 34 1.93 -0.65 -23.70
CA SER A 34 1.45 -2.04 -23.79
C SER A 34 1.69 -2.71 -25.16
N THR A 35 1.68 -1.95 -26.24
CA THR A 35 2.00 -2.44 -27.60
C THR A 35 3.44 -2.92 -27.72
N ASP A 36 4.37 -2.22 -27.07
CA ASP A 36 5.81 -2.53 -27.11
C ASP A 36 6.14 -3.68 -26.17
N ILE A 37 5.40 -3.80 -25.06
CA ILE A 37 5.45 -4.96 -24.16
C ILE A 37 5.07 -6.24 -24.92
N LEU A 38 3.98 -6.21 -25.69
CA LEU A 38 3.57 -7.35 -26.52
C LEU A 38 4.59 -7.68 -27.61
N GLY A 39 5.33 -6.68 -28.07
CA GLY A 39 6.47 -6.83 -28.98
C GLY A 39 7.75 -7.37 -28.33
N GLY A 40 7.76 -7.62 -27.01
CA GLY A 40 8.91 -8.17 -26.29
C GLY A 40 9.94 -7.13 -25.83
N SER A 41 9.57 -5.84 -25.73
CA SER A 41 10.50 -4.75 -25.42
C SER A 41 10.85 -4.60 -23.93
N VAL A 42 10.28 -5.44 -23.06
CA VAL A 42 10.55 -5.41 -21.61
C VAL A 42 11.68 -6.38 -21.29
N SER A 43 12.73 -5.90 -20.64
CA SER A 43 13.84 -6.75 -20.22
C SER A 43 13.48 -7.66 -19.04
N ASP A 44 14.23 -8.74 -18.88
CA ASP A 44 14.10 -9.63 -17.72
C ASP A 44 14.33 -8.90 -16.39
N GLU A 45 15.18 -7.88 -16.39
CA GLU A 45 15.45 -7.03 -15.22
C GLU A 45 14.22 -6.18 -14.87
N GLN A 46 13.55 -5.60 -15.87
CA GLN A 46 12.30 -4.86 -15.66
C GLN A 46 11.17 -5.77 -15.16
N TRP A 47 11.07 -7.00 -15.68
CA TRP A 47 10.12 -7.98 -15.17
C TRP A 47 10.42 -8.41 -13.74
N SER A 48 11.69 -8.66 -13.43
CA SER A 48 12.14 -9.06 -12.10
C SER A 48 11.88 -7.95 -11.08
N GLU A 49 12.15 -6.69 -11.45
CA GLU A 49 11.88 -5.54 -10.60
C GLU A 49 10.38 -5.36 -10.35
N LEU A 50 9.55 -5.45 -11.40
CA LEU A 50 8.09 -5.37 -11.26
C LEU A 50 7.55 -6.49 -10.36
N ALA A 51 8.05 -7.71 -10.51
CA ALA A 51 7.66 -8.83 -9.65
C ALA A 51 8.06 -8.57 -8.19
N ARG A 52 9.28 -8.09 -7.95
CA ARG A 52 9.79 -7.75 -6.62
C ARG A 52 8.90 -6.71 -5.91
N VAL A 53 8.60 -5.60 -6.58
CA VAL A 53 7.80 -4.52 -5.95
C VAL A 53 6.34 -4.95 -5.75
N ARG A 54 5.77 -5.78 -6.63
CA ARG A 54 4.44 -6.35 -6.44
C ARG A 54 4.39 -7.29 -5.24
N THR A 55 5.41 -8.12 -5.04
CA THR A 55 5.52 -8.98 -3.84
C THR A 55 5.57 -8.13 -2.58
N ALA A 56 6.43 -7.10 -2.53
CA ALA A 56 6.52 -6.21 -1.37
C ALA A 56 5.18 -5.52 -1.05
N ARG A 57 4.44 -5.07 -2.07
CA ARG A 57 3.08 -4.52 -1.89
C ARG A 57 2.10 -5.53 -1.31
N MET A 58 2.16 -6.78 -1.78
CA MET A 58 1.30 -7.85 -1.28
C MET A 58 1.61 -8.19 0.19
N GLU A 59 2.89 -8.26 0.55
CA GLU A 59 3.33 -8.49 1.94
C GLU A 59 2.87 -7.35 2.87
N ALA A 60 2.99 -6.08 2.44
CA ALA A 60 2.50 -4.93 3.20
C ALA A 60 0.98 -4.95 3.36
N LEU A 61 0.23 -5.31 2.30
CA LEU A 61 -1.23 -5.48 2.36
C LEU A 61 -1.63 -6.61 3.31
N GLU A 62 -0.93 -7.74 3.25
CA GLU A 62 -1.20 -8.89 4.12
C GLU A 62 -0.95 -8.52 5.60
N ALA A 63 0.17 -7.86 5.90
CA ALA A 63 0.46 -7.40 7.26
C ALA A 63 -0.63 -6.44 7.77
N LEU A 64 -1.08 -5.51 6.93
CA LEU A 64 -2.18 -4.60 7.23
C LEU A 64 -3.49 -5.37 7.50
N ASP A 65 -3.87 -6.32 6.65
CA ASP A 65 -5.15 -7.02 6.73
C ASP A 65 -5.22 -8.07 7.85
N ARG A 66 -4.08 -8.67 8.21
CA ARG A 66 -3.95 -9.68 9.27
C ARG A 66 -3.77 -9.08 10.67
N HIS A 67 -3.69 -7.76 10.79
CA HIS A 67 -3.56 -7.09 12.08
C HIS A 67 -4.72 -7.45 13.04
N SER A 68 -4.39 -7.83 14.27
CA SER A 68 -5.34 -8.37 15.25
C SER A 68 -6.48 -7.42 15.60
N TRP A 69 -6.20 -6.11 15.62
CA TRP A 69 -7.19 -5.05 15.86
C TRP A 69 -8.44 -5.17 14.98
N TRP A 70 -8.31 -5.69 13.75
CA TRP A 70 -9.46 -5.86 12.87
C TRP A 70 -10.50 -6.88 13.33
N SER A 71 -10.15 -7.75 14.28
CA SER A 71 -11.09 -8.69 14.90
C SER A 71 -11.97 -8.02 15.96
N GLU A 72 -11.57 -6.84 16.44
CA GLU A 72 -12.23 -6.11 17.52
C GLU A 72 -13.28 -5.12 17.00
N VAL A 73 -13.36 -4.94 15.67
CA VAL A 73 -14.18 -3.93 15.03
C VAL A 73 -15.38 -4.53 14.30
N GLY A 74 -16.57 -4.01 14.60
CA GLY A 74 -17.81 -4.40 13.92
C GLY A 74 -17.86 -3.96 12.46
N ASP A 75 -17.67 -2.67 12.17
CA ASP A 75 -17.67 -2.14 10.81
C ASP A 75 -16.24 -1.95 10.28
N ARG A 76 -15.71 -3.00 9.63
CA ARG A 76 -14.37 -2.98 9.02
C ARG A 76 -14.27 -1.99 7.86
N TYR A 77 -15.36 -1.71 7.14
CA TYR A 77 -15.31 -0.78 6.02
C TYR A 77 -15.15 0.65 6.53
N ALA A 78 -15.99 1.08 7.47
CA ALA A 78 -15.89 2.39 8.11
C ALA A 78 -14.52 2.58 8.78
N ALA A 79 -14.03 1.57 9.51
CA ALA A 79 -12.70 1.62 10.13
C ALA A 79 -11.57 1.73 9.11
N ARG A 80 -11.61 1.06 7.95
CA ARG A 80 -10.61 1.26 6.88
C ARG A 80 -10.60 2.69 6.36
N GLN A 81 -11.76 3.33 6.21
CA GLN A 81 -11.81 4.74 5.78
C GLN A 81 -11.23 5.69 6.83
N SER A 82 -11.59 5.47 8.10
CA SER A 82 -11.03 6.25 9.22
C SER A 82 -9.52 6.02 9.38
N LEU A 83 -9.01 4.80 9.19
CA LEU A 83 -7.58 4.49 9.25
C LEU A 83 -6.79 5.26 8.20
N ARG A 84 -7.27 5.28 6.95
CA ARG A 84 -6.65 6.06 5.87
C ARG A 84 -6.65 7.56 6.18
N LYS A 85 -7.68 8.07 6.86
CA LYS A 85 -7.70 9.47 7.29
C LYS A 85 -6.65 9.72 8.38
N ALA A 86 -6.65 8.91 9.45
CA ALA A 86 -5.70 9.02 10.55
C ALA A 86 -4.25 8.90 10.07
N ALA A 87 -3.97 7.97 9.17
CA ALA A 87 -2.66 7.81 8.56
C ALA A 87 -2.23 9.05 7.75
N ARG A 88 -3.12 9.72 7.02
CA ARG A 88 -2.78 10.98 6.34
C ARG A 88 -2.47 12.10 7.32
N GLU A 89 -3.26 12.22 8.38
CA GLU A 89 -3.06 13.23 9.43
C GLU A 89 -1.71 13.01 10.14
N ALA A 90 -1.35 11.76 10.42
CA ALA A 90 -0.05 11.41 11.01
C ALA A 90 1.14 11.84 10.11
N LEU A 91 1.02 11.71 8.78
CA LEU A 91 2.05 12.19 7.85
C LEU A 91 2.13 13.72 7.81
N ALA A 92 0.99 14.41 7.82
CA ALA A 92 0.95 15.87 7.80
C ALA A 92 1.51 16.48 9.11
N GLY A 93 1.21 15.85 10.24
CA GLY A 93 1.73 16.26 11.55
C GLY A 93 3.24 16.03 11.70
N ALA A 94 3.81 15.02 11.04
CA ALA A 94 5.26 14.77 11.03
C ALA A 94 6.06 15.76 10.17
N ALA A 95 5.39 16.50 9.28
CA ALA A 95 6.01 17.48 8.37
C ALA A 95 5.96 18.94 8.90
N SER A 96 5.38 19.15 10.08
CA SER A 96 5.27 20.45 10.76
C SER A 96 6.26 20.54 11.92
#